data_AF-A0A0Z8KEE8-F1
#
_entry.id   AF-A0A0Z8KEE8-F1
#
_cell.length_a   1.000
_cell.length_b   1.000
_cell.length_c   1.000
_cell.angle_alpha   90.00
_cell.angle_beta   90.00
_cell.angle_gamma   90.00
#
_symmetry.space_group_name_H-M   'P 1'
#
loop_
_entity.id
_entity.type
_entity.pdbx_description
1 polymer ?
#
loop_
_entity_poly.entity_id
_entity_poly.type
_entity_poly.pdbx_seq_one_letter_code
_entity_poly.pdbx_strand_id
1 'polypeptide(L)'
;MQETTQSILMTYLFDSFEVGNKQINAQFQNASRKKMLAIINQDLVDIEEAELDILSDYQLAYDDISQLTDEEFEQGRNEILSWEPVDASPF
;
A
#
# COMPACT_ATOMS: atom_id res chain seq x y z
N MET A 1 -5.14 -10.46 2.81
CA MET A 1 -5.02 -9.11 2.24
C MET A 1 -5.36 -9.19 0.76
N GLN A 2 -6.21 -8.30 0.28
CA GLN A 2 -6.67 -8.29 -1.12
C GLN A 2 -5.64 -7.64 -2.06
N GLU A 3 -5.70 -7.95 -3.36
CA GLU A 3 -4.77 -7.39 -4.37
C GLU A 3 -4.84 -5.86 -4.41
N THR A 4 -6.03 -5.25 -4.41
CA THR A 4 -6.19 -3.79 -4.36
C THR A 4 -5.52 -3.20 -3.13
N THR A 5 -5.69 -3.80 -1.95
CA THR A 5 -5.01 -3.38 -0.71
C THR A 5 -3.50 -3.45 -0.84
N GLN A 6 -2.97 -4.51 -1.47
CA GLN A 6 -1.54 -4.65 -1.72
C GLN A 6 -1.04 -3.55 -2.67
N SER A 7 -1.75 -3.27 -3.76
CA SER A 7 -1.41 -2.19 -4.69
C SER A 7 -1.40 -0.82 -4.03
N ILE A 8 -2.38 -0.52 -3.17
CA ILE A 8 -2.39 0.72 -2.38
C ILE A 8 -1.22 0.75 -1.40
N LEU A 9 -0.93 -0.35 -0.68
CA LEU A 9 0.22 -0.39 0.23
C LEU A 9 1.55 -0.19 -0.49
N MET A 10 1.69 -0.65 -1.74
CA MET A 10 2.90 -0.44 -2.53
C MET A 10 3.18 1.06 -2.79
N THR A 11 2.15 1.90 -2.94
CA THR A 11 2.35 3.35 -3.16
C THR A 11 2.99 4.04 -1.95
N TYR A 12 2.84 3.47 -0.75
CA TYR A 12 3.46 3.97 0.48
C TYR A 12 4.79 3.31 0.80
N LEU A 13 4.90 2.00 0.53
CA LEU A 13 6.05 1.20 0.92
C LEU A 13 7.25 1.39 0.00
N PHE A 14 7.04 1.97 -1.19
CA PHE A 14 8.08 2.22 -2.17
C PHE A 14 8.08 3.69 -2.61
N ASP A 15 9.27 4.31 -2.65
CA ASP A 15 9.47 5.62 -3.30
C ASP A 15 9.40 5.48 -4.82
N SER A 16 9.82 4.31 -5.32
CA SER A 16 9.69 3.89 -6.71
C SER A 16 9.57 2.36 -6.79
N PHE A 17 8.69 1.89 -7.68
CA PHE A 17 8.50 0.47 -7.95
C PHE A 17 8.46 0.24 -9.47
N GLU A 18 9.64 0.10 -10.07
CA GLU A 18 9.83 -0.14 -11.50
C GLU A 18 10.75 -1.35 -11.75
N VAL A 19 10.71 -1.89 -12.98
CA VAL A 19 11.56 -3.03 -13.38
C VAL A 19 13.03 -2.68 -13.18
N GLY A 20 13.73 -3.48 -12.36
CA GLY A 20 15.14 -3.26 -12.03
C GLY A 20 15.42 -2.10 -11.07
N ASN A 21 14.41 -1.36 -10.62
CA ASN A 21 14.55 -0.26 -9.66
C ASN A 21 13.42 -0.27 -8.62
N LYS A 22 13.71 -0.94 -7.50
CA LYS A 22 12.85 -1.00 -6.32
C LYS A 22 13.49 -0.18 -5.20
N GLN A 23 12.90 0.96 -4.87
CA GLN A 23 13.35 1.79 -3.75
C GLN A 23 12.34 1.72 -2.61
N ILE A 24 12.70 1.02 -1.54
CA ILE A 24 11.88 0.94 -0.32
C ILE A 24 11.83 2.31 0.34
N ASN A 25 10.62 2.77 0.68
CA ASN A 25 10.42 3.98 1.45
C ASN A 25 10.84 3.74 2.92
N ALA A 26 11.97 4.32 3.31
CA ALA A 26 12.54 4.11 4.64
C ALA A 26 11.64 4.64 5.79
N GLN A 27 10.76 5.60 5.52
CA GLN A 27 9.83 6.17 6.49
C GLN A 27 8.67 5.21 6.84
N PHE A 28 8.29 4.36 5.88
CA PHE A 28 7.10 3.51 5.98
C PHE A 28 7.36 2.01 5.93
N GLN A 29 8.57 1.56 5.60
CA GLN A 29 8.94 0.13 5.59
C GLN A 29 8.61 -0.62 6.89
N ASN A 30 8.69 0.06 8.03
CA ASN A 30 8.39 -0.49 9.36
C ASN A 30 7.14 0.16 9.98
N ALA A 31 6.27 0.78 9.17
CA ALA A 31 5.04 1.38 9.68
C ALA A 31 4.16 0.31 10.31
N SER A 32 3.60 0.60 11.48
CA SER A 32 2.60 -0.25 12.12
C SER A 32 1.27 -0.15 11.37
N ARG A 33 0.40 -1.14 11.57
CA ARG A 33 -0.97 -1.14 11.02
C ARG A 33 -1.72 0.16 11.33
N LYS A 34 -1.65 0.62 12.59
CA LYS A 34 -2.29 1.87 13.02
C LYS A 34 -1.73 3.10 12.31
N LYS A 35 -0.41 3.17 12.12
CA LYS A 35 0.22 4.28 11.38
C LYS A 35 -0.22 4.26 9.92
N MET A 36 -0.30 3.09 9.30
CA MET A 36 -0.73 2.95 7.92
C MET A 36 -2.20 3.35 7.74
N LEU A 37 -3.10 2.90 8.61
CA LEU A 37 -4.51 3.33 8.62
C LEU A 37 -4.64 4.84 8.76
N ALA A 38 -3.85 5.47 9.64
CA ALA A 38 -3.90 6.92 9.82
C ALA A 38 -3.49 7.69 8.54
N ILE A 39 -2.50 7.18 7.81
CA ILE A 39 -2.04 7.78 6.54
C ILE A 39 -3.12 7.60 5.46
N ILE A 40 -3.60 6.38 5.27
CA ILE A 40 -4.65 6.09 4.28
C ILE A 40 -5.91 6.91 4.57
N ASN A 41 -6.28 7.08 5.84
CA ASN A 41 -7.42 7.91 6.22
C ASN A 41 -7.23 9.39 5.85
N GLN A 42 -6.00 9.91 5.96
CA GLN A 42 -5.72 11.29 5.55
C GLN A 42 -5.87 11.41 4.03
N ASP A 43 -5.29 10.49 3.27
CA ASP A 43 -5.38 10.51 1.82
C ASP A 43 -6.82 10.30 1.34
N LEU A 44 -7.61 9.50 2.04
CA LEU A 44 -9.04 9.32 1.77
C LEU A 44 -9.82 10.64 1.82
N VAL A 45 -9.55 11.49 2.81
CA VAL A 45 -10.17 12.81 2.91
C VAL A 45 -9.78 13.68 1.72
N ASP A 46 -8.49 13.72 1.39
CA ASP A 46 -7.98 14.53 0.29
C ASP A 46 -8.52 14.04 -1.07
N ILE A 47 -8.65 12.73 -1.24
CA ILE A 47 -9.22 12.06 -2.43
C ILE A 47 -10.71 12.34 -2.57
N GLU A 48 -11.47 12.27 -1.48
CA GLU A 48 -12.89 12.57 -1.45
C GLU A 48 -13.15 14.04 -1.78
N GLU A 49 -12.39 14.96 -1.17
CA GLU A 49 -12.48 16.40 -1.45
C GLU A 49 -12.13 16.75 -2.91
N ALA A 50 -11.20 16.01 -3.50
CA ALA A 50 -10.79 16.18 -4.90
C ALA A 50 -11.67 15.41 -5.91
N GLU A 51 -12.66 14.64 -5.44
CA GLU A 51 -13.55 13.80 -6.25
C GLU A 51 -12.80 12.84 -7.21
N LEU A 52 -11.69 12.26 -6.76
CA LEU A 52 -10.89 11.36 -7.61
C LEU A 52 -11.56 9.97 -7.74
N ASP A 53 -11.38 9.34 -8.89
CA ASP A 53 -11.95 8.04 -9.24
C ASP A 53 -11.34 6.85 -8.48
N ILE A 54 -10.25 7.08 -7.74
CA ILE A 54 -9.57 6.08 -6.91
C ILE A 54 -10.15 5.97 -5.48
N LEU A 55 -11.17 6.75 -5.13
CA LEU A 55 -11.76 6.77 -3.78
C LEU A 55 -12.19 5.38 -3.30
N SER A 56 -12.84 4.60 -4.17
CA SER A 56 -13.31 3.25 -3.83
C SER A 56 -12.17 2.30 -3.48
N ASP A 57 -11.04 2.43 -4.16
CA ASP A 57 -9.89 1.53 -3.98
C ASP A 57 -9.20 1.82 -2.64
N TYR A 58 -9.09 3.10 -2.28
CA TYR A 58 -8.56 3.51 -0.97
C TYR A 58 -9.51 3.12 0.17
N GLN A 59 -10.83 3.24 -0.03
CA GLN A 59 -11.82 2.82 0.99
C GLN A 59 -11.74 1.31 1.22
N LEU A 60 -11.67 0.52 0.15
CA LEU A 60 -11.49 -0.93 0.24
C LEU A 60 -10.20 -1.30 0.96
N ALA A 61 -9.08 -0.65 0.62
CA ALA A 61 -7.80 -0.89 1.27
C ALA A 61 -7.84 -0.55 2.77
N TYR A 62 -8.46 0.58 3.13
CA TYR A 62 -8.64 0.98 4.52
C TYR A 62 -9.46 -0.06 5.30
N ASP A 63 -10.60 -0.46 4.75
CA ASP A 63 -11.49 -1.44 5.37
C ASP A 63 -10.80 -2.79 5.54
N ASP A 64 -10.10 -3.31 4.51
CA ASP A 64 -9.34 -4.56 4.57
C ASP A 64 -8.29 -4.51 5.69
N ILE A 65 -7.46 -3.46 5.73
CA ILE A 65 -6.41 -3.29 6.77
C ILE A 65 -7.02 -3.11 8.17
N SER A 66 -8.20 -2.49 8.28
CA SER A 66 -8.87 -2.28 9.58
C SER A 66 -9.25 -3.60 10.25
N GLN A 67 -9.60 -4.61 9.45
CA GLN A 67 -10.01 -5.95 9.91
C GLN A 67 -8.82 -6.86 10.22
N LEU A 68 -7.62 -6.56 9.71
CA LEU A 68 -6.42 -7.32 10.02
C LEU A 68 -5.97 -7.10 11.48
N THR A 69 -5.41 -8.13 12.06
CA THR A 69 -4.56 -8.01 13.25
C THR A 69 -3.24 -7.32 12.90
N ASP A 70 -2.53 -6.84 13.93
CA ASP A 70 -1.21 -6.23 13.72
C ASP A 70 -0.21 -7.24 13.12
N GLU A 71 -0.29 -8.52 13.51
CA GLU A 71 0.56 -9.60 12.98
C GLU A 71 0.26 -9.92 11.51
N GLU A 72 -1.02 -10.06 11.14
CA GLU A 72 -1.41 -10.31 9.73
C GLU A 72 -1.02 -9.16 8.82
N PHE A 73 -1.16 -7.91 9.30
CA PHE A 73 -0.69 -6.75 8.57
C PHE A 73 0.83 -6.76 8.38
N GLU A 74 1.59 -7.05 9.44
CA GLU A 74 3.05 -7.12 9.36
C GLU A 74 3.52 -8.21 8.42
N GLN A 75 2.86 -9.38 8.43
CA GLN A 75 3.14 -10.46 7.48
C GLN A 75 2.89 -9.99 6.04
N GLY A 76 1.71 -9.43 5.75
CA GLY A 76 1.38 -8.95 4.39
C GLY A 76 2.31 -7.82 3.93
N ARG A 77 2.68 -6.89 4.81
CA ARG A 77 3.66 -5.84 4.51
C ARG A 77 5.02 -6.43 4.16
N ASN A 78 5.50 -7.40 4.93
CA ASN A 78 6.79 -8.04 4.69
C ASN A 78 6.79 -8.85 3.39
N GLU A 79 5.66 -9.48 3.04
CA GLU A 79 5.46 -10.13 1.75
C GLU A 79 5.59 -9.12 0.60
N ILE A 80 4.88 -7.99 0.64
CA ILE A 80 4.99 -6.91 -0.38
C ILE A 80 6.43 -6.39 -0.47
N LEU A 81 7.06 -6.12 0.67
CA LEU A 81 8.46 -5.66 0.72
C LEU A 81 9.46 -6.70 0.19
N SER A 82 9.08 -7.96 0.03
CA SER A 82 9.91 -9.01 -0.55
C SER A 82 9.75 -9.17 -2.06
N TRP A 83 8.69 -8.61 -2.66
CA TRP A 83 8.40 -8.79 -4.08
C TRP A 83 9.49 -8.24 -4.98
N GLU A 84 9.89 -9.01 -5.99
CA GLU A 84 10.72 -8.52 -7.07
C GLU A 84 9.85 -7.78 -8.10
N PRO A 85 10.32 -6.69 -8.71
CA PRO A 85 9.64 -6.09 -9.86
C PRO A 85 9.48 -7.16 -10.94
N VAL A 86 8.24 -7.46 -11.33
CA VAL A 86 8.00 -8.43 -12.40
C VAL A 86 8.53 -7.84 -13.70
N ASP A 87 9.41 -8.56 -14.39
CA ASP A 87 9.92 -8.18 -15.71
C ASP A 87 8.71 -7.92 -16.63
N ALA A 88 8.48 -6.65 -16.99
CA ALA A 88 7.66 -6.31 -18.14
C ALA A 88 8.52 -6.61 -19.37
N SER A 89 8.74 -7.89 -19.66
CA SER A 89 9.50 -8.31 -20.84
C SER A 89 8.79 -7.71 -22.07
N PRO A 90 9.44 -6.78 -22.80
CA PRO A 90 8.85 -6.26 -24.01
C PRO A 90 8.99 -7.36 -25.06
N PHE A 91 7.87 -7.97 -25.45
CA PHE A 91 7.80 -8.62 -26.74
C PHE A 91 7.77 -7.56 -27.84
#